data_AF-A0A9D7WUP5-F1
#
_entry.id   AF-A0A9D7WUP5-F1
#
_cell.length_a   1.000
_cell.length_b   1.000
_cell.length_c   1.000
_cell.angle_alpha   90.00
_cell.angle_beta   90.00
_cell.angle_gamma   90.00
#
_symmetry.space_group_name_H-M   'P 1'
#
loop_
_entity.id
_entity.type
_entity.pdbx_description
1 polymer ?
#
loop_
_entity_poly.entity_id
_entity_poly.type
_entity_poly.pdbx_seq_one_letter_code
_entity_poly.pdbx_strand_id
1 'polypeptide(L)'
;YIKAGLFIKGNLQEKPSEMPIIFHHATGKPVEYLKEYSYRYPASGIGALTNGIRGTTNHRDGRWQGFFGNNVEVIIDMGEEIPVKSVSVTFLRNSRSWIFLPGMVEFSLSSNGKKWHSIYEKRNPLSGKEERAIIQPFSNSYPEGSVARYVRVKGYARGNCPDWHDGKGEKCWMFLDEIVVY
;
A
#
# COMPACT_ATOMS: atom_id res chain seq x y z
N TYR A 1 13.90 10.41 -8.13
CA TYR A 1 14.37 10.92 -6.83
C TYR A 1 14.24 12.43 -6.81
N ILE A 2 13.81 12.99 -5.68
CA ILE A 2 13.93 14.43 -5.37
C ILE A 2 15.19 14.62 -4.54
N LYS A 3 15.99 15.66 -4.83
CA LYS A 3 17.14 16.05 -4.02
C LYS A 3 16.94 17.45 -3.46
N ALA A 4 17.21 17.63 -2.17
CA ALA A 4 17.13 18.93 -1.49
C ALA A 4 18.46 19.20 -0.78
N GLY A 5 19.03 20.40 -0.97
CA GLY A 5 20.29 20.82 -0.37
C GLY A 5 20.17 22.21 0.24
N LEU A 6 20.84 22.43 1.37
CA LEU A 6 20.92 23.75 2.02
C LEU A 6 22.07 24.55 1.40
N PHE A 7 21.75 25.75 0.89
CA PHE A 7 22.72 26.68 0.34
C PHE A 7 22.84 27.92 1.23
N ILE A 8 24.06 28.29 1.59
CA ILE A 8 24.37 29.56 2.26
C ILE A 8 25.38 30.31 1.40
N LYS A 9 25.02 31.54 1.00
CA LYS A 9 25.83 32.39 0.11
C LYS A 9 26.27 31.65 -1.18
N GLY A 10 25.37 30.87 -1.77
CA GLY A 10 25.62 30.10 -2.99
C GLY A 10 26.40 28.79 -2.80
N ASN A 11 26.89 28.50 -1.59
CA ASN A 11 27.64 27.27 -1.31
C ASN A 11 26.74 26.22 -0.65
N LEU A 12 26.80 24.99 -1.17
CA LEU A 12 26.15 23.83 -0.56
C LEU A 12 26.82 23.51 0.78
N GLN A 13 26.04 23.42 1.85
CA GLN A 13 26.57 23.24 3.19
C GLN A 13 26.79 21.77 3.55
N GLU A 14 25.85 20.91 3.17
CA GLU A 14 25.84 19.49 3.54
C GLU A 14 25.47 18.60 2.36
N LYS A 15 25.63 17.27 2.55
CA LYS A 15 25.16 16.30 1.57
C LYS A 15 23.66 16.50 1.34
N PRO A 16 23.19 16.61 0.08
CA PRO A 16 21.78 16.75 -0.20
C PRO A 16 20.98 15.56 0.35
N SER A 17 19.81 15.85 0.90
CA SER A 17 18.82 14.82 1.20
C SER A 17 18.24 14.30 -0.11
N GLU A 18 18.06 12.98 -0.19
CA GLU A 18 17.50 12.33 -1.37
C GLU A 18 16.26 11.53 -0.99
N MET A 19 15.18 11.70 -1.75
CA MET A 19 13.94 10.94 -1.58
C MET A 19 13.60 10.23 -2.90
N PRO A 20 13.66 8.89 -2.95
CA PRO A 20 13.09 8.15 -4.08
C PRO A 20 11.60 8.45 -4.19
N ILE A 21 11.15 8.79 -5.39
CA ILE A 21 9.75 8.95 -5.75
C ILE A 21 9.49 8.08 -6.97
N ILE A 22 8.43 7.30 -6.90
CA ILE A 22 7.94 6.49 -8.00
C ILE A 22 6.79 7.25 -8.65
N PHE A 23 6.93 7.52 -9.95
CA PHE A 23 5.85 8.11 -10.75
C PHE A 23 5.11 7.00 -11.49
N HIS A 24 3.80 7.02 -11.38
CA HIS A 24 2.87 6.10 -12.01
C HIS A 24 1.53 6.81 -12.20
N HIS A 25 0.57 6.18 -12.87
CA HIS A 25 -0.67 6.87 -13.24
C HIS A 25 -1.52 7.29 -12.03
N ALA A 26 -1.40 6.56 -10.92
CA ALA A 26 -2.09 6.87 -9.66
C ALA A 26 -1.38 7.94 -8.81
N THR A 27 -0.17 8.38 -9.15
CA THR A 27 0.57 9.35 -8.33
C THR A 27 -0.22 10.66 -8.19
N GLY A 28 -0.46 11.10 -6.95
CA GLY A 28 -1.22 12.30 -6.61
C GLY A 28 -2.74 12.19 -6.81
N LYS A 29 -3.25 11.01 -7.18
CA LYS A 29 -4.68 10.79 -7.39
C LYS A 29 -5.42 10.57 -6.07
N PRO A 30 -6.69 11.00 -5.96
CA PRO A 30 -7.49 10.83 -4.76
C PRO A 30 -7.73 9.34 -4.45
N VAL A 31 -7.73 9.03 -3.16
CA VAL A 31 -8.02 7.69 -2.64
C VAL A 31 -9.27 7.78 -1.76
N GLU A 32 -10.29 6.99 -2.11
CA GLU A 32 -11.45 6.75 -1.27
C GLU A 32 -11.18 5.52 -0.39
N TYR A 33 -11.44 5.67 0.91
CA TYR A 33 -11.28 4.62 1.90
C TYR A 33 -12.66 4.11 2.32
N LEU A 34 -12.96 2.84 2.02
CA LEU A 34 -14.23 2.23 2.45
C LEU A 34 -14.20 1.83 3.93
N LYS A 35 -13.00 1.73 4.50
CA LYS A 35 -12.77 1.67 5.94
C LYS A 35 -11.59 2.57 6.27
N GLU A 36 -11.73 3.33 7.35
CA GLU A 36 -10.70 4.24 7.80
C GLU A 36 -9.45 3.50 8.32
N TYR A 37 -8.29 4.06 8.00
CA TYR A 37 -7.03 3.67 8.63
C TYR A 37 -6.97 4.18 10.09
N SER A 38 -6.08 3.60 10.88
CA SER A 38 -5.89 3.99 12.27
C SER A 38 -5.14 5.32 12.39
N TYR A 39 -5.65 6.24 13.21
CA TYR A 39 -4.95 7.49 13.57
C TYR A 39 -3.55 7.26 14.18
N ARG A 40 -3.28 6.07 14.75
CA ARG A 40 -1.96 5.70 15.27
C ARG A 40 -0.89 5.51 14.18
N TYR A 41 -1.31 5.18 12.96
CA TYR A 41 -0.43 4.93 11.83
C TYR A 41 -1.05 5.53 10.55
N PRO A 42 -1.12 6.86 10.46
CA PRO A 42 -1.78 7.54 9.35
C PRO A 42 -0.89 7.67 8.11
N ALA A 43 0.41 7.37 8.22
CA ALA A 43 1.43 7.77 7.26
C ALA A 43 1.34 9.28 6.94
N SER A 44 1.22 9.64 5.66
CA SER A 44 0.95 11.03 5.21
C SER A 44 -0.54 11.33 5.03
N GLY A 45 -1.42 10.53 5.64
CA GLY A 45 -2.88 10.73 5.64
C GLY A 45 -3.56 10.18 4.39
N ILE A 46 -4.56 10.91 3.89
CA ILE A 46 -5.45 10.45 2.80
C ILE A 46 -4.71 10.10 1.50
N GLY A 47 -3.63 10.83 1.19
CA GLY A 47 -2.83 10.63 -0.02
C GLY A 47 -1.69 9.62 0.14
N ALA A 48 -1.58 8.92 1.28
CA ALA A 48 -0.41 8.10 1.58
C ALA A 48 -0.18 6.94 0.61
N LEU A 49 -1.25 6.39 0.04
CA LEU A 49 -1.18 5.24 -0.86
C LEU A 49 -0.89 5.62 -2.32
N THR A 50 -0.79 6.91 -2.63
CA THR A 50 -0.58 7.43 -4.00
C THR A 50 0.46 8.55 -4.04
N ASN A 51 1.34 8.66 -3.05
CA ASN A 51 2.30 9.77 -2.95
C ASN A 51 3.67 9.47 -3.60
N GLY A 52 3.85 8.27 -4.16
CA GLY A 52 5.06 7.79 -4.79
C GLY A 52 6.17 7.35 -3.81
N ILE A 53 5.90 7.26 -2.51
CA ILE A 53 6.90 6.99 -1.46
C ILE A 53 6.69 5.58 -0.90
N ARG A 54 7.74 4.75 -0.97
CA ARG A 54 7.72 3.41 -0.36
C ARG A 54 8.25 3.38 1.07
N GLY A 55 7.60 2.55 1.87
CA GLY A 55 8.01 2.18 3.21
C GLY A 55 9.29 1.35 3.23
N THR A 56 9.88 1.30 4.42
CA THR A 56 11.05 0.50 4.76
C THR A 56 10.63 -0.65 5.68
N THR A 57 11.55 -1.55 6.04
CA THR A 57 11.28 -2.59 7.04
C THR A 57 11.05 -2.03 8.46
N ASN A 58 11.32 -0.73 8.68
CA ASN A 58 10.96 -0.03 9.89
C ASN A 58 9.53 0.51 9.80
N HIS A 59 8.60 -0.11 10.52
CA HIS A 59 7.18 0.29 10.56
C HIS A 59 6.94 1.71 11.13
N ARG A 60 7.95 2.33 11.75
CA ARG A 60 7.88 3.66 12.36
C ARG A 60 8.44 4.77 11.46
N ASP A 61 8.75 4.47 10.21
CA ASP A 61 9.30 5.44 9.26
C ASP A 61 8.28 6.49 8.76
N GLY A 62 7.02 6.40 9.21
CA GLY A 62 5.95 7.32 8.84
C GLY A 62 5.37 7.09 7.44
N ARG A 63 5.68 5.97 6.79
CA ARG A 63 5.28 5.68 5.40
C ARG A 63 4.23 4.58 5.28
N TRP A 64 4.00 3.84 6.35
CA TRP A 64 3.01 2.78 6.40
C TRP A 64 1.69 3.27 6.96
N GLN A 65 0.61 2.96 6.26
CA GLN A 65 -0.74 3.19 6.74
C GLN A 65 -1.27 1.90 7.40
N GLY A 66 -1.78 2.01 8.63
CA GLY A 66 -2.10 0.86 9.48
C GLY A 66 -3.59 0.62 9.69
N PHE A 67 -4.02 -0.63 9.53
CA PHE A 67 -5.39 -1.09 9.75
C PHE A 67 -5.42 -2.16 10.84
N PHE A 68 -6.30 -2.02 11.83
CA PHE A 68 -6.33 -2.90 13.00
C PHE A 68 -7.52 -3.87 12.98
N GLY A 69 -7.25 -5.15 12.73
CA GLY A 69 -8.24 -6.22 12.67
C GLY A 69 -9.29 -6.09 11.56
N ASN A 70 -9.12 -5.14 10.63
CA ASN A 70 -10.05 -4.87 9.55
C ASN A 70 -9.38 -5.12 8.20
N ASN A 71 -10.17 -5.56 7.22
CA ASN A 71 -9.77 -5.53 5.82
C ASN A 71 -9.47 -4.10 5.39
N VAL A 72 -8.56 -3.97 4.44
CA VAL A 72 -8.35 -2.76 3.66
C VAL A 72 -9.22 -2.85 2.41
N GLU A 73 -9.94 -1.79 2.08
CA GLU A 73 -10.59 -1.62 0.79
C GLU A 73 -10.49 -0.15 0.41
N VAL A 74 -9.82 0.12 -0.71
CA VAL A 74 -9.59 1.48 -1.22
C VAL A 74 -9.86 1.56 -2.71
N ILE A 75 -10.34 2.72 -3.16
CA ILE A 75 -10.60 3.04 -4.56
C ILE A 75 -9.78 4.26 -4.95
N ILE A 76 -9.07 4.17 -6.06
CA ILE A 76 -8.32 5.27 -6.65
C ILE A 76 -9.07 5.76 -7.88
N ASP A 77 -9.42 7.04 -7.94
CA ASP A 77 -9.95 7.69 -9.15
C ASP A 77 -8.79 8.32 -9.94
N MET A 78 -8.50 7.76 -11.11
CA MET A 78 -7.46 8.23 -12.01
C MET A 78 -7.84 9.56 -12.71
N GLY A 79 -9.11 9.96 -12.62
CA GLY A 79 -9.70 11.18 -13.19
C GLY A 79 -10.27 10.97 -14.59
N GLU A 80 -9.63 10.13 -15.40
CA GLU A 80 -10.05 9.75 -16.75
C GLU A 80 -9.78 8.27 -17.00
N GLU A 81 -10.40 7.72 -18.04
CA GLU A 81 -10.14 6.35 -18.45
C GLU A 81 -8.78 6.28 -19.16
N ILE A 82 -7.87 5.46 -18.61
CA ILE A 82 -6.52 5.30 -19.13
C ILE A 82 -6.18 3.82 -19.33
N PRO A 83 -5.17 3.50 -20.15
CA PRO A 83 -4.59 2.16 -20.19
C PRO A 83 -4.03 1.74 -18.82
N VAL A 84 -4.28 0.49 -18.43
CA VAL A 84 -3.73 -0.13 -17.22
C VAL A 84 -3.05 -1.44 -17.61
N LYS A 85 -1.73 -1.47 -17.49
CA LYS A 85 -0.88 -2.65 -17.71
C LYS A 85 -0.70 -3.46 -16.44
N SER A 86 -0.58 -2.81 -15.29
CA SER A 86 -0.37 -3.52 -14.02
C SER A 86 -0.79 -2.68 -12.81
N VAL A 87 -1.21 -3.37 -11.76
CA VAL A 87 -1.43 -2.77 -10.44
C VAL A 87 -0.58 -3.53 -9.43
N SER A 88 0.06 -2.82 -8.52
CA SER A 88 0.78 -3.42 -7.40
C SER A 88 0.61 -2.63 -6.11
N VAL A 89 0.72 -3.31 -4.98
CA VAL A 89 0.72 -2.73 -3.64
C VAL A 89 1.72 -3.49 -2.78
N THR A 90 2.37 -2.80 -1.85
CA THR A 90 3.29 -3.44 -0.90
C THR A 90 2.68 -3.50 0.51
N PHE A 91 2.95 -4.61 1.20
CA PHE A 91 2.56 -4.82 2.58
C PHE A 91 3.78 -5.09 3.44
N LEU A 92 3.76 -4.61 4.68
CA LEU A 92 4.78 -4.94 5.66
C LEU A 92 4.35 -6.16 6.46
N ARG A 93 5.27 -7.10 6.65
CA ARG A 93 5.20 -8.07 7.74
C ARG A 93 6.21 -7.67 8.79
N ASN A 94 5.82 -7.66 10.05
CA ASN A 94 6.69 -7.59 11.21
C ASN A 94 5.88 -8.15 12.38
N SER A 95 5.81 -9.47 12.49
CA SER A 95 4.89 -10.11 13.42
C SER A 95 5.28 -9.87 14.88
N ARG A 96 6.55 -9.60 15.20
CA ARG A 96 6.95 -9.10 16.54
C ARG A 96 6.23 -7.79 16.94
N SER A 97 5.84 -7.00 15.94
CA SER A 97 5.03 -5.78 16.11
C SER A 97 3.54 -6.01 15.79
N TRP A 98 3.12 -7.27 15.74
CA TRP A 98 1.75 -7.71 15.44
C TRP A 98 1.30 -7.34 14.03
N ILE A 99 2.24 -7.08 13.11
CA ILE A 99 1.96 -6.69 11.72
C ILE A 99 2.05 -7.92 10.82
N PHE A 100 0.92 -8.28 10.20
CA PHE A 100 0.79 -9.44 9.35
C PHE A 100 0.38 -9.06 7.92
N LEU A 101 0.79 -9.90 6.98
CA LEU A 101 0.36 -9.81 5.60
C LEU A 101 -1.13 -10.15 5.48
N PRO A 102 -1.82 -9.63 4.45
CA PRO A 102 -3.14 -10.11 4.10
C PRO A 102 -3.10 -11.59 3.70
N GLY A 103 -4.20 -12.30 3.96
CA GLY A 103 -4.38 -13.69 3.47
C GLY A 103 -4.71 -13.73 1.98
N MET A 104 -5.24 -12.62 1.45
CA MET A 104 -5.56 -12.46 0.04
C MET A 104 -5.53 -10.97 -0.33
N VAL A 105 -5.13 -10.66 -1.55
CA VAL A 105 -5.27 -9.32 -2.14
C VAL A 105 -6.11 -9.42 -3.41
N GLU A 106 -7.13 -8.59 -3.53
CA GLU A 106 -7.97 -8.46 -4.73
C GLU A 106 -7.66 -7.15 -5.44
N PHE A 107 -7.48 -7.21 -6.75
CA PHE A 107 -7.37 -6.05 -7.64
C PHE A 107 -8.55 -6.06 -8.61
N SER A 108 -9.17 -4.91 -8.83
CA SER A 108 -10.29 -4.78 -9.76
C SER A 108 -10.30 -3.42 -10.44
N LEU A 109 -10.81 -3.39 -11.66
CA LEU A 109 -10.84 -2.23 -12.54
C LEU A 109 -12.30 -1.79 -12.78
N SER A 110 -12.51 -0.50 -13.04
CA SER A 110 -13.82 0.04 -13.44
C SER A 110 -13.68 1.32 -14.25
N SER A 111 -14.57 1.51 -15.23
CA SER A 111 -14.72 2.81 -15.93
C SER A 111 -15.62 3.81 -15.18
N ASN A 112 -16.50 3.34 -14.29
CA ASN A 112 -17.57 4.16 -13.70
C ASN A 112 -17.67 4.11 -12.18
N GLY A 113 -16.80 3.35 -11.52
CA GLY A 113 -16.76 3.19 -10.05
C GLY A 113 -17.90 2.34 -9.47
N LYS A 114 -18.82 1.84 -10.31
CA LYS A 114 -20.01 1.08 -9.89
C LYS A 114 -19.95 -0.38 -10.31
N LYS A 115 -19.53 -0.64 -11.55
CA LYS A 115 -19.37 -1.99 -12.12
C LYS A 115 -17.89 -2.33 -12.20
N TRP A 116 -17.49 -3.39 -11.51
CA TRP A 116 -16.10 -3.84 -11.42
C TRP A 116 -15.86 -5.02 -12.37
N HIS A 117 -14.72 -5.01 -13.04
CA HIS A 117 -14.26 -6.07 -13.94
C HIS A 117 -12.77 -6.36 -13.71
N SER A 118 -12.23 -7.33 -14.45
CA SER A 118 -10.83 -7.76 -14.35
C SER A 118 -10.41 -8.05 -12.90
N ILE A 119 -11.27 -8.78 -12.18
CA ILE A 119 -11.07 -9.11 -10.77
C ILE A 119 -10.00 -10.19 -10.68
N TYR A 120 -8.89 -9.87 -10.01
CA TYR A 120 -7.80 -10.80 -9.78
C TYR A 120 -7.55 -10.98 -8.29
N GLU A 121 -7.47 -12.24 -7.85
CA GLU A 121 -7.16 -12.61 -6.47
C GLU A 121 -5.76 -13.19 -6.37
N LYS A 122 -4.90 -12.56 -5.56
CA LYS A 122 -3.62 -13.13 -5.14
C LYS A 122 -3.75 -13.67 -3.73
N ARG A 123 -3.83 -14.99 -3.59
CA ARG A 123 -3.81 -15.67 -2.29
C ARG A 123 -2.38 -15.68 -1.73
N ASN A 124 -2.28 -15.43 -0.44
CA ASN A 124 -1.07 -15.55 0.35
C ASN A 124 -1.37 -16.52 1.49
N PRO A 125 -1.06 -17.82 1.33
CA PRO A 125 -1.22 -18.78 2.41
C PRO A 125 -0.52 -18.23 3.63
N LEU A 126 -1.26 -18.08 4.72
CA LEU A 126 -0.71 -17.57 5.97
C LEU A 126 0.22 -18.65 6.54
N SER A 127 1.48 -18.65 6.10
CA SER A 127 2.51 -19.60 6.51
C SER A 127 2.88 -19.42 8.00
N GLY A 128 3.70 -20.34 8.50
CA GLY A 128 3.98 -20.57 9.92
C GLY A 128 4.64 -19.42 10.70
N LYS A 129 5.39 -19.77 11.74
CA LYS A 129 6.03 -18.80 12.64
C LYS A 129 7.15 -18.05 11.92
N GLU A 130 6.81 -16.91 11.33
CA GLU A 130 7.75 -16.00 10.67
C GLU A 130 7.75 -14.64 11.36
N GLU A 131 8.88 -14.32 12.00
CA GLU A 131 9.04 -13.11 12.82
C GLU A 131 9.68 -11.93 12.08
N ARG A 132 10.41 -12.20 11.00
CA ARG A 132 11.25 -11.22 10.33
C ARG A 132 10.42 -10.12 9.66
N ALA A 133 10.91 -8.89 9.82
CA ALA A 133 10.43 -7.74 9.08
C ALA A 133 10.74 -7.89 7.58
N ILE A 134 9.70 -7.96 6.74
CA ILE A 134 9.82 -8.02 5.28
C ILE A 134 8.79 -7.12 4.62
N ILE A 135 9.14 -6.60 3.44
CA ILE A 135 8.19 -5.93 2.55
C ILE A 135 7.81 -6.93 1.48
N GLN A 136 6.51 -7.18 1.30
CA GLN A 136 6.01 -8.11 0.31
C GLN A 136 5.12 -7.39 -0.70
N PRO A 137 5.51 -7.35 -1.99
CA PRO A 137 4.67 -6.84 -3.05
C PRO A 137 3.61 -7.86 -3.44
N PHE A 138 2.43 -7.35 -3.78
CA PHE A 138 1.35 -8.06 -4.45
C PHE A 138 1.06 -7.32 -5.74
N SER A 139 0.93 -8.04 -6.84
CA SER A 139 0.71 -7.42 -8.14
C SER A 139 -0.15 -8.29 -9.05
N ASN A 140 -0.76 -7.62 -10.02
CA ASN A 140 -1.37 -8.24 -11.17
C ASN A 140 -1.01 -7.47 -12.45
N SER A 141 -0.83 -8.20 -13.55
CA SER A 141 -0.71 -7.64 -14.88
C SER A 141 -2.00 -7.88 -15.67
N TYR A 142 -2.35 -6.94 -16.53
CA TYR A 142 -3.56 -6.99 -17.34
C TYR A 142 -3.22 -7.15 -18.83
N PRO A 143 -4.11 -7.77 -19.64
CA PRO A 143 -3.93 -7.86 -21.08
C PRO A 143 -3.78 -6.47 -21.71
N GLU A 144 -3.04 -6.40 -22.81
CA GLU A 144 -2.91 -5.18 -23.60
C GLU A 144 -4.28 -4.63 -24.02
N GLY A 145 -4.44 -3.31 -23.96
CA GLY A 145 -5.72 -2.63 -24.21
C GLY A 145 -6.69 -2.61 -23.03
N SER A 146 -6.33 -3.19 -21.87
CA SER A 146 -7.12 -3.01 -20.65
C SER A 146 -7.13 -1.53 -20.26
N VAL A 147 -8.32 -0.97 -20.07
CA VAL A 147 -8.53 0.42 -19.67
C VAL A 147 -9.39 0.51 -18.42
N ALA A 148 -9.15 1.55 -17.62
CA ALA A 148 -9.98 1.87 -16.46
C ALA A 148 -9.80 3.33 -16.04
N ARG A 149 -10.82 3.88 -15.38
CA ARG A 149 -10.70 5.13 -14.63
C ARG A 149 -10.49 4.89 -13.13
N TYR A 150 -11.03 3.79 -12.60
CA TYR A 150 -10.97 3.45 -11.19
C TYR A 150 -10.22 2.14 -10.99
N VAL A 151 -9.36 2.14 -9.98
CA VAL A 151 -8.67 0.94 -9.49
C VAL A 151 -9.10 0.70 -8.07
N ARG A 152 -9.53 -0.52 -7.74
CA ARG A 152 -9.83 -0.93 -6.37
C ARG A 152 -8.88 -2.03 -5.92
N VAL A 153 -8.37 -1.84 -4.71
CA VAL A 153 -7.50 -2.79 -4.02
C VAL A 153 -8.15 -3.21 -2.71
N LYS A 154 -8.29 -4.52 -2.49
CA LYS A 154 -8.76 -5.07 -1.22
C LYS A 154 -7.70 -5.97 -0.59
N GLY A 155 -7.31 -5.67 0.64
CA GLY A 155 -6.47 -6.54 1.47
C GLY A 155 -7.31 -7.25 2.52
N TYR A 156 -7.37 -8.58 2.46
CA TYR A 156 -8.16 -9.37 3.40
C TYR A 156 -7.34 -9.69 4.64
N ALA A 157 -7.77 -9.15 5.77
CA ALA A 157 -7.07 -9.26 7.03
C ALA A 157 -7.12 -10.68 7.57
N ARG A 158 -6.04 -11.04 8.28
CA ARG A 158 -6.07 -12.19 9.18
C ARG A 158 -7.11 -12.00 10.29
N GLY A 159 -7.41 -10.76 10.66
CA GLY A 159 -8.26 -10.40 11.79
C GLY A 159 -7.47 -10.47 13.09
N ASN A 160 -7.12 -11.69 13.52
CA ASN A 160 -6.49 -11.93 14.82
C ASN A 160 -5.11 -12.58 14.69
N CYS A 161 -4.25 -12.34 15.69
CA CYS A 161 -2.96 -12.98 15.84
C CYS A 161 -3.09 -14.52 15.92
N PRO A 162 -2.18 -15.28 15.28
CA PRO A 162 -2.17 -16.73 15.32
C PRO A 162 -1.83 -17.31 16.69
N ASP A 163 -2.10 -18.60 16.86
CA ASP A 163 -1.86 -19.34 18.10
C ASP A 163 -0.41 -19.33 18.61
N TRP A 164 0.56 -19.22 17.71
CA TRP A 164 1.99 -19.22 18.07
C TRP A 164 2.51 -17.86 18.53
N HIS A 165 1.71 -16.80 18.38
CA HIS A 165 2.12 -15.42 18.60
C HIS A 165 1.68 -14.93 19.99
N ASP A 166 2.49 -14.09 20.64
CA ASP A 166 2.24 -13.62 22.01
C ASP A 166 0.89 -12.90 22.17
N GLY A 167 0.43 -12.24 21.12
CA GLY A 167 -0.89 -11.63 21.03
C GLY A 167 -2.03 -12.57 20.61
N LYS A 168 -1.88 -13.89 20.72
CA LYS A 168 -2.85 -14.90 20.27
C LYS A 168 -4.31 -14.48 20.55
N GLY A 169 -5.16 -14.57 19.54
CA GLY A 169 -6.59 -14.27 19.66
C GLY A 169 -6.94 -12.78 19.63
N GLU A 170 -5.98 -11.89 19.90
CA GLU A 170 -6.16 -10.45 19.76
C GLU A 170 -6.09 -9.99 18.32
N LYS A 171 -6.67 -8.82 18.02
CA LYS A 171 -6.58 -8.20 16.69
C LYS A 171 -5.13 -7.90 16.32
N CYS A 172 -4.83 -8.01 15.04
CA CYS A 172 -3.50 -7.70 14.49
C CYS A 172 -3.54 -6.59 13.45
N TRP A 173 -2.36 -6.05 13.14
CA TRP A 173 -2.20 -4.98 12.17
C TRP A 173 -2.02 -5.52 10.75
N MET A 174 -2.58 -4.80 9.78
CA MET A 174 -2.20 -4.86 8.37
C MET A 174 -1.65 -3.50 7.97
N PHE A 175 -0.42 -3.50 7.44
CA PHE A 175 0.25 -2.28 7.00
C PHE A 175 0.49 -2.36 5.50
N LEU A 176 0.08 -1.31 4.80
CA LEU A 176 0.36 -1.11 3.38
C LEU A 176 0.89 0.30 3.14
N ASP A 177 1.63 0.43 2.06
CA ASP A 177 2.12 1.68 1.51
C ASP A 177 1.64 1.81 0.05
N GLU A 178 2.47 2.40 -0.82
CA GLU A 178 2.14 2.81 -2.18
C GLU A 178 1.37 1.76 -3.03
N ILE A 179 0.30 2.21 -3.67
CA ILE A 179 -0.41 1.51 -4.75
C ILE A 179 0.05 2.10 -6.09
N VAL A 180 0.78 1.27 -6.84
CA VAL A 180 1.37 1.65 -8.12
C VAL A 180 0.51 1.13 -9.27
N VAL A 181 0.21 2.01 -10.23
CA VAL A 181 -0.61 1.72 -11.43
C VAL A 181 0.15 2.13 -12.68
N TYR A 182 0.53 1.16 -13.51
CA TYR A 182 1.15 1.37 -14.83
C TYR A 182 0.26 0.85 -15.94
#